data_AF-A0A0N5ADS1-F1
#
_entry.id   AF-A0A0N5ADS1-F1
#
_cell.length_a   1.000
_cell.length_b   1.000
_cell.length_c   1.000
_cell.angle_alpha   90.00
_cell.angle_beta   90.00
_cell.angle_gamma   90.00
#
_symmetry.space_group_name_H-M   'P 1'
#
loop_
_entity.id
_entity.type
_entity.pdbx_description
1 polymer ?
#
loop_
_entity_poly.entity_id
_entity_poly.type
_entity_poly.pdbx_seq_one_letter_code
_entity_poly.pdbx_strand_id
1 'polypeptide(L)'
;MAKACKMYSNTFEKGDSMRKNLVLEGRNYSLKAYYASPSCFESVRWAALMTGLATDYVSMKEKIKLGGEFKEYLDKAIGMRPGEVSLLYMRGRYSYAIANLSWLERKAASALFGAVPQATIDDAIKDLLAPNAWIDNLLFLGKCYIAKKDEVNAVKYLKLATNIKTEDDSDEESLREAYTLLEKYSK
;
A
#
# COMPACT_ATOMS: atom_id res chain seq x y z
N MET A 1 19.28 -4.71 -5.76
CA MET A 1 18.57 -6.01 -5.75
C MET A 1 17.09 -5.84 -5.40
N ALA A 2 16.70 -5.38 -4.20
CA ALA A 2 15.28 -5.18 -3.84
C ALA A 2 14.45 -4.37 -4.87
N LYS A 3 15.00 -3.24 -5.35
CA LYS A 3 14.37 -2.44 -6.42
C LYS A 3 14.15 -3.22 -7.71
N ALA A 4 15.13 -4.03 -8.12
CA ALA A 4 15.03 -4.84 -9.33
C ALA A 4 13.95 -5.93 -9.17
N CYS A 5 13.88 -6.59 -8.00
CA CYS A 5 12.82 -7.54 -7.69
C CYS A 5 11.44 -6.88 -7.77
N LYS A 6 11.27 -5.66 -7.23
CA LYS A 6 10.00 -4.90 -7.33
C LYS A 6 9.65 -4.58 -8.79
N MET A 7 10.60 -4.10 -9.56
CA MET A 7 10.35 -3.73 -10.95
C MET A 7 9.97 -4.96 -11.77
N TYR A 8 10.70 -6.06 -11.61
CA TYR A 8 10.42 -7.29 -12.33
C TYR A 8 9.15 -7.99 -11.83
N SER A 9 8.80 -7.88 -10.55
CA SER A 9 7.54 -8.43 -10.05
C SER A 9 6.32 -7.78 -10.69
N ASN A 10 6.43 -6.51 -11.09
CA ASN A 10 5.34 -5.77 -11.74
C ASN A 10 5.08 -6.20 -13.20
N THR A 11 5.93 -7.03 -13.81
CA THR A 11 5.69 -7.58 -15.15
C THR A 11 4.83 -8.85 -15.12
N PHE A 12 4.37 -9.26 -13.94
CA PHE A 12 3.56 -10.46 -13.72
C PHE A 12 2.22 -10.08 -13.09
N GLU A 13 1.18 -10.84 -13.39
CA GLU A 13 -0.15 -10.69 -12.77
C GLU A 13 -0.10 -11.03 -11.27
N LYS A 14 -1.03 -10.47 -10.47
CA LYS A 14 -1.01 -10.62 -9.01
C LYS A 14 -1.12 -12.07 -8.53
N GLY A 15 -1.80 -12.92 -9.29
CA GLY A 15 -1.93 -14.36 -9.01
C GLY A 15 -0.69 -15.19 -9.38
N ASP A 16 0.31 -14.62 -10.05
CA ASP A 16 1.47 -15.35 -10.54
C ASP A 16 2.44 -15.71 -9.40
N SER A 17 2.84 -16.98 -9.35
CA SER A 17 3.84 -17.48 -8.41
C SER A 17 5.19 -16.76 -8.50
N MET A 18 5.57 -16.31 -9.70
CA MET A 18 6.81 -15.58 -9.93
C MET A 18 6.77 -14.19 -9.30
N ARG A 19 5.64 -13.48 -9.40
CA ARG A 19 5.43 -12.20 -8.71
C ARG A 19 5.59 -12.36 -7.21
N LYS A 20 4.93 -13.37 -6.63
CA LYS A 20 5.04 -13.72 -5.22
C LYS A 20 6.50 -13.95 -4.82
N ASN A 21 7.22 -14.80 -5.56
CA ASN A 21 8.61 -15.13 -5.25
C ASN A 21 9.51 -13.90 -5.30
N LEU A 22 9.38 -13.06 -6.33
CA LEU A 22 10.16 -11.83 -6.47
C LEU A 22 9.87 -10.83 -5.34
N VAL A 23 8.61 -10.67 -4.93
CA VAL A 23 8.25 -9.80 -3.80
C VAL A 23 8.90 -10.29 -2.49
N LEU A 24 8.82 -11.61 -2.22
CA LEU A 24 9.41 -12.20 -1.01
C LEU A 24 10.94 -12.12 -1.02
N GLU A 25 11.57 -12.36 -2.18
CA GLU A 25 13.02 -12.23 -2.34
C GLU A 25 13.48 -10.77 -2.19
N GLY A 26 12.75 -9.84 -2.81
CA GLY A 26 13.01 -8.41 -2.68
C GLY A 26 12.88 -7.93 -1.23
N ARG A 27 11.94 -8.48 -0.46
CA ARG A 27 11.86 -8.26 0.99
C ARG A 27 13.13 -8.74 1.69
N ASN A 28 13.61 -9.95 1.41
CA ASN A 28 14.86 -10.45 2.00
C ASN A 28 16.04 -9.52 1.74
N TYR A 29 16.22 -9.05 0.49
CA TYR A 29 17.27 -8.07 0.17
C TYR A 29 17.10 -6.75 0.90
N SER A 30 15.87 -6.24 1.00
CA SER A 30 15.60 -4.97 1.70
C SER A 30 15.92 -5.08 3.20
N LEU A 31 15.62 -6.22 3.83
CA LEU A 31 15.93 -6.44 5.24
C LEU A 31 17.44 -6.57 5.49
N LYS A 32 18.16 -7.27 4.61
CA LYS A 32 19.64 -7.31 4.69
C LYS A 32 20.24 -5.90 4.64
N ALA A 33 19.74 -5.05 3.74
CA ALA A 33 20.18 -3.66 3.63
C ALA A 33 19.81 -2.84 4.88
N TYR A 34 18.61 -3.04 5.44
CA TYR A 34 18.17 -2.40 6.67
C TYR A 34 19.06 -2.77 7.87
N TYR A 35 19.34 -4.05 8.08
CA TYR A 35 20.17 -4.50 9.19
C TYR A 35 21.63 -4.06 9.06
N ALA A 36 22.15 -3.95 7.84
CA ALA A 36 23.49 -3.42 7.61
C ALA A 36 23.57 -1.90 7.89
N SER A 37 22.51 -1.15 7.58
CA SER A 37 22.50 0.32 7.68
C SER A 37 21.15 0.84 8.21
N PRO A 38 20.80 0.63 9.49
CA PRO A 38 19.46 0.92 10.00
C PRO A 38 19.15 2.41 10.15
N SER A 39 20.15 3.29 9.99
CA SER A 39 20.01 4.75 9.98
C SER A 39 19.99 5.35 8.57
N CYS A 40 20.13 4.53 7.52
CA CYS A 40 20.05 4.99 6.14
C CYS A 40 18.60 5.07 5.69
N PHE A 41 18.16 6.23 5.22
CA PHE A 41 16.76 6.45 4.83
C PHE A 41 16.27 5.42 3.80
N GLU A 42 17.07 5.19 2.76
CA GLU A 42 16.70 4.28 1.67
C GLU A 42 16.57 2.83 2.15
N SER A 43 17.42 2.38 3.08
CA SER A 43 17.32 1.01 3.59
C SER A 43 16.03 0.81 4.39
N VAL A 44 15.66 1.78 5.23
CA VAL A 44 14.41 1.77 6.01
C VAL A 44 13.19 1.86 5.07
N ARG A 45 13.23 2.76 4.08
CA ARG A 45 12.15 2.95 3.11
C ARG A 45 11.89 1.69 2.28
N TRP A 46 12.94 1.03 1.80
CA TRP A 46 12.79 -0.23 1.06
C TRP A 46 12.34 -1.39 1.95
N ALA A 47 12.77 -1.44 3.21
CA ALA A 47 12.28 -2.43 4.18
C ALA A 47 10.77 -2.25 4.44
N ALA A 48 10.30 -1.01 4.61
CA ALA A 48 8.87 -0.70 4.71
C ALA A 48 8.13 -1.15 3.44
N LEU A 49 8.55 -0.66 2.26
CA LEU A 49 7.86 -0.96 1.00
C LEU A 49 7.75 -2.46 0.72
N MET A 50 8.86 -3.19 0.77
CA MET A 50 8.85 -4.63 0.43
C MET A 50 8.15 -5.46 1.51
N THR A 51 8.19 -5.05 2.78
CA THR A 51 7.41 -5.73 3.84
C THR A 51 5.93 -5.52 3.63
N GLY A 52 5.50 -4.31 3.27
CA GLY A 52 4.10 -4.01 2.94
C GLY A 52 3.61 -4.83 1.74
N LEU A 53 4.39 -4.88 0.66
CA LEU A 53 4.04 -5.68 -0.53
C LEU A 53 3.93 -7.18 -0.22
N ALA A 54 4.81 -7.71 0.63
CA ALA A 54 4.77 -9.13 1.01
C ALA A 54 3.48 -9.54 1.73
N THR A 55 2.75 -8.60 2.36
CA THR A 55 1.49 -8.89 3.07
C THR A 55 0.39 -9.46 2.16
N ASP A 56 0.46 -9.21 0.85
CA ASP A 56 -0.51 -9.72 -0.13
C ASP A 56 -0.27 -11.20 -0.50
N TYR A 57 0.87 -11.79 -0.12
CA TYR A 57 1.31 -13.11 -0.60
C TYR A 57 1.54 -14.16 0.49
N VAL A 58 1.24 -13.81 1.74
CA VAL A 58 1.47 -14.65 2.93
C VAL A 58 0.15 -15.07 3.59
N SER A 59 0.21 -16.03 4.50
CA SER A 59 -0.97 -16.45 5.26
C SER A 59 -1.54 -15.30 6.10
N MET A 60 -2.81 -15.39 6.52
CA MET A 60 -3.41 -14.36 7.39
C MET A 60 -2.59 -14.12 8.68
N LYS A 61 -2.09 -15.19 9.30
CA LYS A 61 -1.24 -15.10 10.50
C LYS A 61 0.04 -14.31 10.22
N GLU A 62 0.72 -14.62 9.12
CA GLU A 62 1.93 -13.91 8.70
C GLU A 62 1.64 -12.48 8.27
N LYS A 63 0.52 -12.24 7.60
CA LYS A 63 0.07 -10.91 7.17
C LYS A 63 -0.01 -9.96 8.33
N ILE A 64 -0.60 -10.39 9.45
CA ILE A 64 -0.72 -9.54 10.64
C ILE A 64 0.67 -9.28 11.25
N LYS A 65 1.54 -10.31 11.33
CA LYS A 65 2.92 -10.14 11.78
C LYS A 65 3.68 -9.12 10.93
N LEU A 66 3.65 -9.29 9.61
CA LEU A 66 4.29 -8.39 8.66
C LEU A 66 3.68 -6.99 8.69
N GLY A 67 2.38 -6.86 9.00
CA GLY A 67 1.73 -5.57 9.21
C GLY A 67 2.29 -4.79 10.39
N GLY A 68 2.68 -5.48 11.47
CA GLY A 68 3.40 -4.89 12.60
C GLY A 68 4.81 -4.42 12.20
N GLU A 69 5.60 -5.31 11.60
CA GLU A 69 6.96 -4.98 11.12
C GLU A 69 6.95 -3.82 10.11
N PHE A 70 6.00 -3.84 9.17
CA PHE A 70 5.77 -2.77 8.22
C PHE A 70 5.56 -1.42 8.92
N LYS A 71 4.71 -1.40 9.96
CA LYS A 71 4.40 -0.17 10.71
C LYS A 71 5.64 0.39 11.41
N GLU A 72 6.46 -0.47 12.00
CA GLU A 72 7.72 -0.07 12.63
C GLU A 72 8.68 0.58 11.62
N TYR A 73 8.89 -0.05 10.45
CA TYR A 73 9.75 0.53 9.41
C TYR A 73 9.16 1.82 8.84
N LEU A 74 7.85 1.87 8.63
CA LEU A 74 7.16 3.04 8.11
C LEU A 74 7.28 4.23 9.06
N ASP A 75 7.00 4.04 10.35
CA ASP A 75 7.09 5.10 11.37
C ASP A 75 8.51 5.63 11.47
N LYS A 76 9.50 4.74 11.44
CA LYS A 76 10.91 5.11 11.43
C LYS A 76 11.26 5.94 10.20
N ALA A 77 10.85 5.50 9.00
CA ALA A 77 11.10 6.25 7.76
C ALA A 77 10.42 7.63 7.78
N ILE A 78 9.20 7.74 8.30
CA ILE A 78 8.46 9.00 8.42
C ILE A 78 9.17 9.93 9.41
N GLY A 79 9.67 9.41 10.53
CA GLY A 79 10.47 10.18 11.48
C GLY A 79 11.74 10.76 10.85
N MET A 80 12.31 10.07 9.84
CA MET A 80 13.47 10.56 9.10
C MET A 80 13.10 11.59 8.03
N ARG A 81 12.02 11.37 7.28
CA ARG A 81 11.55 12.26 6.19
C ARG A 81 10.02 12.31 6.14
N PRO A 82 9.36 13.19 6.93
CA PRO A 82 7.90 13.16 7.08
C PRO A 82 7.12 13.60 5.82
N GLY A 83 7.77 14.34 4.91
CA GLY A 83 7.17 14.80 3.65
C GLY A 83 7.45 13.92 2.43
N GLU A 84 8.14 12.79 2.59
CA GLU A 84 8.42 11.90 1.47
C GLU A 84 7.13 11.30 0.93
N VAL A 85 6.80 11.59 -0.34
CA VAL A 85 5.51 11.21 -0.94
C VAL A 85 5.28 9.70 -0.95
N SER A 86 6.34 8.91 -1.17
CA SER A 86 6.24 7.45 -1.14
C SER A 86 5.86 6.92 0.26
N LEU A 87 6.27 7.60 1.34
CA LEU A 87 5.89 7.23 2.70
C LEU A 87 4.45 7.64 3.02
N LEU A 88 4.02 8.80 2.56
CA LEU A 88 2.64 9.25 2.70
C LEU A 88 1.69 8.27 2.01
N TYR A 89 2.00 7.86 0.77
CA TYR A 89 1.26 6.80 0.09
C TYR A 89 1.17 5.50 0.91
N MET A 90 2.30 5.03 1.46
CA MET A 90 2.32 3.82 2.30
C MET A 90 1.48 3.97 3.58
N ARG A 91 1.55 5.12 4.27
CA ARG A 91 0.73 5.40 5.46
C ARG A 91 -0.75 5.54 5.14
N GLY A 92 -1.08 6.14 4.00
CA GLY A 92 -2.44 6.24 3.50
C GLY A 92 -3.06 4.87 3.23
N ARG A 93 -2.34 4.00 2.51
CA ARG A 93 -2.78 2.61 2.27
C ARG A 93 -2.91 1.80 3.54
N TYR A 94 -1.98 1.96 4.48
CA TYR A 94 -2.06 1.32 5.79
C TYR A 94 -3.30 1.77 6.56
N SER A 95 -3.56 3.07 6.61
CA SER A 95 -4.73 3.64 7.28
C SER A 95 -6.03 3.13 6.66
N TYR A 96 -6.11 3.07 5.32
CA TYR A 96 -7.24 2.48 4.61
C TYR A 96 -7.45 1.00 4.99
N ALA A 97 -6.37 0.21 5.05
CA ALA A 97 -6.45 -1.20 5.41
C ALA A 97 -6.94 -1.39 6.85
N ILE A 98 -6.38 -0.63 7.81
CA ILE A 98 -6.75 -0.68 9.22
C ILE A 98 -8.20 -0.22 9.44
N ALA A 99 -8.62 0.86 8.78
CA ALA A 99 -9.99 1.38 8.88
C ALA A 99 -11.04 0.39 8.37
N ASN A 100 -10.68 -0.44 7.39
CA ASN A 100 -11.58 -1.43 6.79
C ASN A 100 -11.49 -2.83 7.41
N LEU A 101 -10.69 -3.04 8.47
CA LEU A 101 -10.71 -4.32 9.20
C LEU A 101 -12.08 -4.54 9.83
N SER A 102 -12.68 -5.71 9.59
CA SER A 102 -13.88 -6.14 10.30
C SER A 102 -13.62 -6.28 11.80
N TRP A 103 -14.69 -6.26 12.60
CA TRP A 103 -14.58 -6.47 14.05
C TRP A 103 -13.89 -7.80 14.40
N LEU A 104 -14.17 -8.86 13.64
CA LEU A 104 -13.55 -10.18 13.81
C LEU A 104 -12.05 -10.16 13.48
N GLU A 105 -11.65 -9.57 12.35
CA GLU A 105 -10.25 -9.44 11.97
C GLU A 105 -9.47 -8.60 12.98
N ARG A 106 -10.06 -7.49 13.44
CA ARG A 106 -9.46 -6.61 14.46
C ARG A 106 -9.26 -7.36 15.79
N LYS A 107 -10.24 -8.16 16.22
CA LYS A 107 -10.16 -8.95 17.45
C LYS A 107 -9.09 -10.05 17.34
N ALA A 108 -9.05 -10.76 16.21
CA ALA A 108 -8.05 -11.80 15.96
C ALA A 108 -6.63 -11.23 15.93
N ALA A 109 -6.42 -10.12 15.22
CA ALA A 109 -5.15 -9.41 15.20
C ALA A 109 -4.77 -8.90 16.60
N SER A 110 -5.74 -8.38 17.36
CA SER A 110 -5.49 -7.90 18.73
C SER A 110 -5.05 -9.00 19.69
N ALA A 111 -5.65 -10.19 19.58
CA ALA A 111 -5.31 -11.33 20.42
C ALA A 111 -3.92 -11.90 20.13
N LEU A 112 -3.47 -11.83 18.88
CA LEU A 112 -2.19 -12.42 18.45
C LEU A 112 -1.00 -11.46 18.57
N PHE A 113 -1.23 -10.15 18.38
CA PHE A 113 -0.15 -9.16 18.22
C PHE A 113 -0.30 -7.93 19.12
N GLY A 114 -1.26 -7.95 20.06
CA GLY A 114 -1.56 -6.80 20.91
C GLY A 114 -2.43 -5.77 20.19
N ALA A 115 -2.67 -4.62 20.83
CA ALA A 115 -3.64 -3.64 20.37
C ALA A 115 -3.41 -3.21 18.89
N VAL A 116 -4.39 -3.50 18.02
CA VAL A 116 -4.36 -3.03 16.63
C VAL A 116 -4.53 -1.51 16.63
N PRO A 117 -3.69 -0.77 15.87
CA PRO A 117 -3.83 0.68 15.76
C PRO A 117 -5.23 1.12 15.34
N GLN A 118 -5.61 2.30 15.79
CA GLN A 118 -6.79 2.99 15.27
C GLN A 118 -6.34 3.86 14.09
N ALA A 119 -7.07 3.75 12.98
CA ALA A 119 -6.92 4.61 11.82
C ALA A 119 -8.30 4.76 11.17
N THR A 120 -8.53 5.92 10.57
CA THR A 120 -9.78 6.25 9.90
C THR A 120 -9.57 6.36 8.40
N ILE A 121 -10.69 6.38 7.65
CA ILE A 121 -10.64 6.67 6.22
C ILE A 121 -10.15 8.11 5.98
N ASP A 122 -10.39 9.04 6.90
CA ASP A 122 -9.89 10.42 6.80
C ASP A 122 -8.37 10.52 6.97
N ASP A 123 -7.78 9.70 7.83
CA ASP A 123 -6.31 9.58 7.92
C ASP A 123 -5.73 9.10 6.58
N ALA A 124 -6.39 8.13 5.94
CA ALA A 124 -5.99 7.63 4.63
C ALA A 124 -6.08 8.73 3.55
N ILE A 125 -7.20 9.44 3.48
CA ILE A 125 -7.42 10.52 2.51
C ILE A 125 -6.37 11.62 2.68
N LYS A 126 -6.10 12.04 3.92
CA LYS A 126 -5.12 13.10 4.22
C LYS A 126 -3.75 12.80 3.61
N ASP A 127 -3.28 11.56 3.73
CA ASP A 127 -1.97 11.17 3.21
C ASP A 127 -1.97 10.94 1.71
N LEU A 128 -3.06 10.39 1.15
CA LEU A 128 -3.18 10.10 -0.28
C LEU A 128 -3.40 11.36 -1.12
N LEU A 129 -3.89 12.45 -0.52
CA LEU A 129 -3.97 13.78 -1.15
C LEU A 129 -2.61 14.48 -1.30
N ALA A 130 -1.53 13.90 -0.79
CA ALA A 130 -0.18 14.42 -1.00
C ALA A 130 0.10 14.61 -2.50
N PRO A 131 0.89 15.63 -2.88
CA PRO A 131 1.07 16.03 -4.27
C PRO A 131 1.90 14.99 -5.03
N ASN A 132 1.24 13.96 -5.56
CA ASN A 132 1.64 13.19 -6.73
C ASN A 132 0.41 12.44 -7.27
N ALA A 133 0.11 12.66 -8.55
CA ALA A 133 -0.97 12.00 -9.27
C ALA A 133 -0.56 10.58 -9.71
N TRP A 134 -0.08 9.74 -8.80
CA TRP A 134 0.08 8.32 -9.11
C TRP A 134 -1.29 7.68 -9.23
N ILE A 135 -1.47 6.81 -10.23
CA ILE A 135 -2.73 6.11 -10.48
C ILE A 135 -3.20 5.39 -9.22
N ASP A 136 -2.26 4.71 -8.55
CA ASP A 136 -2.50 4.06 -7.27
C ASP A 136 -3.03 5.01 -6.18
N ASN A 137 -2.47 6.23 -6.06
CA ASN A 137 -2.95 7.21 -5.08
C ASN A 137 -4.40 7.59 -5.37
N LEU A 138 -4.71 7.87 -6.64
CA LEU A 138 -6.04 8.30 -7.08
C LEU A 138 -7.06 7.16 -6.98
N LEU A 139 -6.68 5.93 -7.32
CA LEU A 139 -7.49 4.73 -7.10
C LEU A 139 -7.84 4.58 -5.61
N PHE A 140 -6.84 4.67 -4.73
CA PHE A 140 -7.09 4.56 -3.30
C PHE A 140 -7.90 5.73 -2.74
N LEU A 141 -7.76 6.95 -3.26
CA LEU A 141 -8.66 8.06 -2.94
C LEU A 141 -10.11 7.73 -3.34
N GLY A 142 -10.32 7.24 -4.56
CA GLY A 142 -11.63 6.75 -5.01
C GLY A 142 -12.24 5.73 -4.04
N LYS A 143 -11.44 4.73 -3.64
CA LYS A 143 -11.83 3.70 -2.67
C LYS A 143 -12.13 4.27 -1.27
N CYS A 144 -11.38 5.26 -0.81
CA CYS A 144 -11.67 5.96 0.44
C CYS A 144 -13.03 6.67 0.39
N TYR A 145 -13.30 7.42 -0.67
CA TYR A 145 -14.59 8.11 -0.80
C TYR A 145 -15.76 7.15 -0.99
N ILE A 146 -15.56 6.01 -1.66
CA ILE A 146 -16.53 4.89 -1.67
C ILE A 146 -16.82 4.41 -0.25
N ALA A 147 -15.78 4.17 0.56
CA ALA A 147 -15.95 3.74 1.95
C ALA A 147 -16.70 4.79 2.81
N LYS A 148 -16.56 6.07 2.47
CA LYS A 148 -17.33 7.18 3.07
C LYS A 148 -18.73 7.38 2.48
N LYS A 149 -19.13 6.61 1.47
CA LYS A 149 -20.37 6.78 0.69
C LYS A 149 -20.48 8.16 0.02
N ASP A 150 -19.36 8.76 -0.31
CA ASP A 150 -19.25 10.02 -1.06
C ASP A 150 -18.98 9.70 -2.53
N GLU A 151 -20.04 9.43 -3.29
CA GLU A 151 -19.96 9.01 -4.68
C GLU A 151 -19.40 10.11 -5.59
N VAL A 152 -19.67 11.39 -5.27
CA VAL A 152 -19.20 12.54 -6.04
C VAL A 152 -17.67 12.57 -6.05
N ASN A 153 -17.05 12.51 -4.86
CA ASN A 153 -15.59 12.50 -4.78
C ASN A 153 -15.01 11.15 -5.25
N ALA A 154 -15.69 10.03 -5.02
CA ALA A 154 -15.26 8.74 -5.54
C ALA A 154 -15.09 8.78 -7.07
N VAL A 155 -16.15 9.19 -7.79
CA VAL A 155 -16.14 9.33 -9.26
C VAL A 155 -15.08 10.33 -9.71
N LYS A 156 -14.93 11.46 -9.01
CA LYS A 156 -13.90 12.47 -9.32
C LYS A 156 -12.50 11.85 -9.35
N TYR A 157 -12.08 11.15 -8.28
CA TYR A 157 -10.73 10.59 -8.21
C TYR A 157 -10.54 9.37 -9.11
N LEU A 158 -11.57 8.55 -9.32
CA LEU A 158 -11.51 7.43 -10.27
C LEU A 158 -11.35 7.93 -11.71
N LYS A 159 -12.08 8.99 -12.11
CA LYS A 159 -11.88 9.63 -13.43
C LYS A 159 -10.48 10.21 -13.59
N LEU A 160 -9.93 10.83 -12.54
CA LEU A 160 -8.55 11.32 -12.55
C LEU A 160 -7.57 10.16 -12.77
N ALA A 161 -7.76 9.03 -12.08
CA ALA A 161 -6.91 7.85 -12.25
C ALA A 161 -6.94 7.30 -13.68
N THR A 162 -8.13 7.14 -14.26
CA THR A 162 -8.31 6.56 -15.60
C THR A 162 -7.83 7.47 -16.74
N ASN A 163 -7.69 8.78 -16.49
CA ASN A 163 -7.23 9.75 -17.48
C ASN A 163 -5.71 9.89 -17.55
N ILE A 164 -4.96 9.26 -16.65
CA ILE A 164 -3.50 9.26 -16.70
C ILE A 164 -3.04 8.33 -17.83
N LYS A 165 -2.21 8.84 -18.73
CA LYS A 165 -1.54 8.03 -19.75
C LYS A 165 -0.34 7.34 -19.11
N THR A 166 -0.26 6.02 -19.25
CA THR A 166 0.89 5.24 -18.80
C THR A 166 1.68 4.75 -20.01
N GLU A 167 3.00 4.73 -19.87
CA GLU A 167 3.92 4.20 -20.89
C GLU A 167 4.36 2.77 -20.56
N ASP A 168 4.04 2.26 -19.36
CA ASP A 168 4.39 0.92 -18.91
C ASP A 168 3.18 0.16 -18.33
N ASP A 169 3.32 -1.17 -18.29
CA ASP A 169 2.29 -2.10 -17.82
C ASP A 169 2.14 -2.10 -16.29
N SER A 170 2.97 -1.35 -15.55
CA SER A 170 3.07 -1.46 -14.09
C SER A 170 1.85 -0.91 -13.34
N ASP A 171 1.04 -0.11 -14.02
CA ASP A 171 -0.20 0.49 -13.53
C ASP A 171 -1.47 -0.14 -14.14
N GLU A 172 -1.35 -1.15 -15.01
CA GLU A 172 -2.49 -1.72 -15.74
C GLU A 172 -3.55 -2.31 -14.80
N GLU A 173 -3.11 -3.03 -13.76
CA GLU A 173 -3.99 -3.63 -12.75
C GLU A 173 -4.80 -2.54 -12.01
N SER A 174 -4.14 -1.45 -11.62
CA SER A 174 -4.76 -0.33 -10.91
C SER A 174 -5.71 0.46 -11.80
N LEU A 175 -5.39 0.64 -13.09
CA LEU A 175 -6.30 1.22 -14.07
C LEU A 175 -7.53 0.34 -14.28
N ARG A 176 -7.36 -0.99 -14.42
CA ARG A 176 -8.45 -1.95 -14.59
C ARG A 176 -9.41 -1.91 -13.39
N GLU A 177 -8.87 -1.84 -12.17
CA GLU A 177 -9.68 -1.66 -10.95
C GLU A 177 -10.39 -0.29 -10.95
N ALA A 178 -9.68 0.79 -11.33
CA ALA A 178 -10.26 2.13 -11.39
C ALA A 178 -11.43 2.23 -12.38
N TYR A 179 -11.29 1.65 -13.58
CA TYR A 179 -12.37 1.56 -14.57
C TYR A 179 -13.57 0.77 -14.04
N THR A 180 -13.32 -0.38 -13.42
CA THR A 180 -14.37 -1.23 -12.84
C THR A 180 -15.17 -0.47 -11.77
N LEU A 181 -14.48 0.22 -10.87
CA LEU A 181 -15.13 1.03 -9.84
C LEU A 181 -15.84 2.24 -10.46
N LEU A 182 -15.25 2.89 -11.45
CA LEU A 182 -15.87 4.04 -12.11
C LEU A 182 -17.19 3.65 -12.77
N GLU A 183 -17.24 2.54 -13.51
CA GLU A 183 -18.49 2.04 -14.12
C GLU A 183 -19.57 1.76 -13.07
N LYS A 184 -19.17 1.24 -11.90
CA LYS A 184 -20.09 0.91 -10.81
C LYS A 184 -20.70 2.15 -10.16
N TYR A 185 -19.92 3.22 -9.95
CA TYR A 185 -20.32 4.39 -9.16
C TYR A 185 -20.64 5.64 -9.97
N SER A 186 -20.54 5.61 -11.30
CA SER A 186 -20.87 6.75 -12.17
C SER A 186 -22.28 6.72 -12.77
N LYS A 187 -23.15 5.82 -12.27
CA LYS A 187 -24.53 5.65 -12.73
C LYS A 187 -25.49 6.58 -12.00
#